data_AF-A0A4P7HBF7-F1
#
_entry.id   AF-A0A4P7HBF7-F1
#
_cell.length_a   1.000
_cell.length_b   1.000
_cell.length_c   1.000
_cell.angle_alpha   90.00
_cell.angle_beta   90.00
_cell.angle_gamma   90.00
#
_symmetry.space_group_name_H-M   'P 1'
#
loop_
_entity.id
_entity.type
_entity.pdbx_description
1 polymer ?
#
loop_
_entity_poly.entity_id
_entity_poly.type
_entity_poly.pdbx_seq_one_letter_code
_entity_poly.pdbx_strand_id
1 'polypeptide(L)'
;MTAIGCLTGAAVVVIVGVTAVLMVGGRLLWDLLWVAYVRGRNRHVRLDLYERGLVVTVGGAARCVRYDTTTLRRTIVEHADSPAPSQVSHTYSLVDTVGAPIVLRHGIAQPQQWGPEIDRAITAAQLPLASRVLAAGGCVDFEYFWMTQAEIGAGERSEPWSLVSGIDVRHGWVSVEVSGGGRTLESLPVSLIPNFTVFRTLAERMRAEHAHVS
;
A
#
# COMPACT_ATOMS: atom_id res chain seq x y z
N MET A 1 -66.24 14.62 -31.59
CA MET A 1 -65.45 13.49 -31.04
C MET A 1 -63.97 13.88 -30.88
N THR A 2 -63.64 14.92 -30.10
CA THR A 2 -62.24 15.44 -30.02
C THR A 2 -61.88 16.06 -28.67
N ALA A 3 -62.61 15.78 -27.58
CA ALA A 3 -62.32 16.36 -26.26
C ALA A 3 -61.67 15.38 -25.27
N ILE A 4 -61.77 14.06 -25.53
CA ILE A 4 -61.29 13.02 -24.60
C ILE A 4 -59.77 12.75 -24.76
N GLY A 5 -59.16 13.13 -25.89
CA GLY A 5 -57.73 12.89 -26.16
C GLY A 5 -56.75 13.88 -25.51
N CYS A 6 -57.18 15.09 -25.14
CA CYS A 6 -56.29 16.09 -24.53
C CYS A 6 -56.15 15.95 -23.00
N LEU A 7 -57.20 15.48 -22.32
CA LEU A 7 -57.20 15.29 -20.87
C LEU A 7 -56.32 14.11 -20.43
N THR A 8 -56.21 13.07 -21.25
CA THR A 8 -55.30 11.94 -21.02
C THR A 8 -53.84 12.32 -21.23
N GLY A 9 -53.53 13.17 -22.23
CA GLY A 9 -52.17 13.65 -22.50
C GLY A 9 -51.61 14.53 -21.38
N ALA A 10 -52.40 15.45 -20.84
CA ALA A 10 -51.94 16.35 -19.77
C ALA A 10 -51.66 15.60 -18.45
N ALA A 11 -52.52 14.64 -18.08
CA ALA A 11 -52.32 13.82 -16.88
C ALA A 11 -51.05 12.94 -16.98
N VAL A 12 -50.79 12.37 -18.16
CA VAL A 12 -49.58 11.56 -18.40
C VAL A 12 -48.31 12.42 -18.31
N VAL A 13 -48.31 13.63 -18.87
CA VAL A 13 -47.16 14.55 -18.79
C VAL A 13 -46.87 14.95 -17.34
N VAL A 14 -47.90 15.22 -16.53
CA VAL A 14 -47.73 15.56 -15.11
C VAL A 14 -47.16 14.37 -14.32
N ILE A 15 -47.67 13.15 -14.54
CA ILE A 15 -47.19 11.95 -13.83
C ILE A 15 -45.73 11.66 -14.20
N VAL A 16 -45.38 11.77 -15.49
CA VAL A 16 -43.99 11.55 -15.96
C VAL A 16 -43.05 12.62 -15.42
N GLY A 17 -43.49 13.89 -15.38
CA GLY A 17 -42.72 14.98 -14.79
C GLY A 17 -42.46 14.78 -13.29
N VAL A 18 -43.49 14.41 -12.53
CA VAL A 18 -43.38 14.18 -11.07
C VAL A 18 -42.49 12.98 -10.76
N THR A 19 -42.62 11.88 -11.51
CA THR A 19 -41.76 10.70 -11.33
C THR A 19 -40.31 10.98 -11.69
N ALA A 20 -40.04 11.75 -12.75
CA ALA A 20 -38.69 12.17 -13.09
C ALA A 20 -38.07 13.05 -11.99
N VAL A 21 -38.81 14.02 -11.45
CA VAL A 21 -38.34 14.87 -10.35
C VAL A 21 -38.07 14.06 -9.07
N LEU A 22 -38.94 13.09 -8.73
CA LEU A 22 -38.75 12.22 -7.57
C LEU A 22 -37.53 11.29 -7.74
N MET A 23 -37.30 10.75 -8.93
CA MET A 23 -36.11 9.93 -9.20
C MET A 23 -34.83 10.75 -9.11
N VAL A 24 -34.80 11.94 -9.71
CA VAL A 24 -33.63 12.83 -9.64
C VAL A 24 -33.38 13.28 -8.20
N GLY A 25 -34.43 13.69 -7.48
CA GLY A 25 -34.35 14.08 -6.07
C GLY A 25 -33.90 12.94 -5.17
N GLY A 26 -34.45 11.74 -5.35
CA GLY A 26 -34.05 10.53 -4.60
C GLY A 26 -32.60 10.13 -4.86
N ARG A 27 -32.13 10.23 -6.10
CA ARG A 27 -30.74 9.96 -6.47
C ARG A 27 -29.78 10.98 -5.85
N LEU A 28 -30.09 12.27 -5.93
CA LEU A 28 -29.29 13.32 -5.30
C LEU A 28 -29.26 13.18 -3.77
N LEU A 29 -30.39 12.81 -3.15
CA LEU A 29 -30.47 12.53 -1.72
C LEU A 29 -29.61 11.32 -1.34
N TRP A 30 -29.67 10.25 -2.14
CA TRP A 30 -28.85 9.05 -1.95
C TRP A 30 -27.36 9.37 -2.06
N ASP A 31 -26.94 10.13 -3.08
CA ASP A 31 -25.55 10.55 -3.25
C ASP A 31 -25.08 11.44 -2.09
N LEU A 32 -25.92 12.36 -1.62
CA LEU A 32 -25.63 13.19 -0.44
C LEU A 32 -25.51 12.37 0.85
N LEU A 33 -26.42 11.41 1.07
CA LEU A 33 -26.38 10.50 2.21
C LEU A 33 -25.17 9.58 2.14
N TRP A 34 -24.81 9.11 0.95
CA TRP A 34 -23.61 8.31 0.72
C TRP A 34 -22.33 9.11 1.02
N VAL A 35 -22.23 10.35 0.50
CA VAL A 35 -21.10 11.26 0.80
C VAL A 35 -21.05 11.60 2.28
N ALA A 36 -22.18 11.85 2.93
CA ALA A 36 -22.25 12.15 4.36
C ALA A 36 -21.87 10.92 5.21
N TYR A 37 -22.30 9.72 4.82
CA TYR A 37 -21.95 8.46 5.45
C TYR A 37 -20.44 8.18 5.36
N VAL A 38 -19.85 8.34 4.17
CA VAL A 38 -18.40 8.18 3.95
C VAL A 38 -17.61 9.26 4.72
N ARG A 39 -18.08 10.52 4.73
CA ARG A 39 -17.46 11.60 5.51
C ARG A 39 -17.57 11.38 7.02
N GLY A 40 -18.70 10.86 7.52
CA GLY A 40 -18.92 10.57 8.93
C GLY A 40 -18.03 9.44 9.46
N ARG A 41 -17.80 8.41 8.64
CA ARG A 41 -16.91 7.28 8.99
C ARG A 41 -15.44 7.70 9.10
N ASN A 42 -15.01 8.68 8.30
CA ASN A 42 -13.61 9.13 8.26
C ASN A 42 -13.30 10.31 9.19
N ARG A 43 -14.32 10.90 9.86
CA ARG A 43 -14.19 12.12 10.69
C ARG A 43 -13.29 11.98 11.92
N HIS A 44 -12.90 10.78 12.31
CA HIS A 44 -12.14 10.51 13.52
C HIS A 44 -10.74 9.95 13.25
N VAL A 45 -10.25 10.01 12.00
CA VAL A 45 -8.89 9.60 11.65
C VAL A 45 -8.10 10.80 11.14
N ARG A 46 -7.05 11.18 11.87
CA ARG A 46 -6.10 12.22 11.49
C ARG A 46 -4.71 11.59 11.37
N LEU A 47 -4.03 11.84 10.25
CA LEU A 47 -2.66 11.42 9.99
C LEU A 47 -1.81 12.67 9.81
N ASP A 48 -0.86 12.87 10.70
CA ASP A 48 0.11 13.95 10.62
C ASP A 48 1.49 13.34 10.38
N LEU A 49 2.12 13.70 9.26
CA LEU A 49 3.48 13.26 8.91
C LEU A 49 4.49 14.30 9.41
N TYR A 50 5.53 13.84 10.10
CA TYR A 50 6.65 14.65 10.57
C TYR A 50 7.95 14.15 9.94
N GLU A 51 9.05 14.87 10.14
CA GLU A 51 10.36 14.53 9.56
C GLU A 51 10.90 13.17 10.03
N ARG A 52 10.67 12.82 11.30
CA ARG A 52 11.26 11.62 11.95
C ARG A 52 10.23 10.55 12.32
N GLY A 53 8.96 10.77 11.98
CA GLY A 53 7.88 9.89 12.36
C GLY A 53 6.53 10.41 11.91
N LEU A 54 5.48 9.72 12.33
CA LEU A 54 4.11 10.15 12.09
C LEU A 54 3.26 9.96 13.34
N VAL A 55 2.16 10.69 13.37
CA VAL A 55 1.14 10.57 14.41
C VAL A 55 -0.19 10.23 13.75
N VAL A 56 -0.83 9.18 14.24
CA VAL A 56 -2.17 8.78 13.83
C VAL A 56 -3.10 8.95 15.00
N THR A 57 -4.13 9.78 14.85
CA THR A 57 -5.20 9.91 15.83
C THR A 57 -6.41 9.15 15.32
N VAL A 58 -6.84 8.11 16.04
CA VAL A 58 -8.06 7.34 15.75
C VAL A 58 -8.97 7.40 16.96
N GLY A 59 -10.18 7.96 16.81
CA GLY A 59 -11.15 8.02 17.90
C GLY A 59 -10.65 8.81 19.13
N GLY A 60 -9.79 9.80 18.90
CA GLY A 60 -9.19 10.62 19.97
C GLY A 60 -7.91 10.04 20.60
N ALA A 61 -7.55 8.79 20.30
CA ALA A 61 -6.29 8.20 20.73
C ALA A 61 -5.18 8.48 19.71
N ALA A 62 -4.14 9.20 20.12
CA ALA A 62 -2.96 9.46 19.31
C ALA A 62 -1.92 8.34 19.49
N ARG A 63 -1.44 7.78 18.37
CA ARG A 63 -0.35 6.81 18.34
C ARG A 63 0.79 7.35 17.50
N CYS A 64 2.01 7.22 18.02
CA CYS A 64 3.22 7.72 17.39
C CYS A 64 4.01 6.56 16.77
N VAL A 65 4.55 6.80 15.58
CA VAL A 65 5.44 5.86 14.87
C VAL A 65 6.74 6.58 14.57
N ARG A 66 7.86 5.90 14.83
CA ARG A 66 9.19 6.39 14.48
C ARG A 66 9.69 5.73 13.21
N TYR A 67 10.18 6.54 12.27
CA TYR A 67 10.61 6.01 10.96
C TYR A 67 11.86 5.13 11.01
N ASP A 68 12.75 5.37 11.97
CA ASP A 68 14.00 4.62 12.09
C ASP A 68 13.85 3.25 12.76
N THR A 69 12.75 3.00 13.47
CA THR A 69 12.52 1.74 14.20
C THR A 69 11.25 1.00 13.77
N THR A 70 10.36 1.63 13.01
CA THR A 70 9.11 0.98 12.59
C THR A 70 9.35 -0.11 11.55
N THR A 71 8.44 -1.08 11.55
CA THR A 71 8.31 -2.06 10.47
C THR A 71 7.13 -1.67 9.59
N LEU A 72 7.37 -1.41 8.31
CA LEU A 72 6.33 -1.18 7.31
C LEU A 72 6.06 -2.45 6.51
N ARG A 73 4.79 -2.85 6.43
CA ARG A 73 4.31 -3.89 5.53
C ARG A 73 3.26 -3.35 4.58
N ARG A 74 3.35 -3.76 3.32
CA ARG A 74 2.45 -3.34 2.25
C ARG A 74 1.62 -4.52 1.77
N THR A 75 0.31 -4.45 1.97
CA THR A 75 -0.61 -5.44 1.42
C THR A 75 -1.36 -4.82 0.25
N ILE A 76 -1.21 -5.42 -0.92
CA ILE A 76 -2.00 -5.08 -2.11
C ILE A 76 -3.29 -5.91 -2.03
N VAL A 77 -4.43 -5.26 -1.87
CA VAL A 77 -5.75 -5.91 -1.90
C VAL A 77 -6.43 -5.55 -3.21
N GLU A 78 -6.44 -6.49 -4.15
CA GLU A 78 -7.30 -6.43 -5.32
C GLU A 78 -8.74 -6.76 -4.87
N HIS A 79 -9.67 -5.82 -5.04
CA HIS A 79 -11.06 -6.06 -4.68
C HIS A 79 -11.73 -6.85 -5.81
N ALA A 80 -11.86 -8.17 -5.64
CA ALA A 80 -12.50 -9.05 -6.62
C ALA A 80 -13.99 -8.72 -6.87
N ASP A 81 -14.67 -8.06 -5.92
CA ASP A 81 -16.12 -7.84 -5.96
C ASP A 81 -16.54 -6.40 -6.33
N SER A 82 -15.63 -5.55 -6.83
CA SER A 82 -15.98 -4.17 -7.20
C SER A 82 -16.32 -4.08 -8.70
N PRO A 83 -17.48 -3.53 -9.09
CA PRO A 83 -17.94 -3.43 -10.50
C PRO A 83 -17.09 -2.49 -11.39
N ALA A 84 -16.02 -1.91 -10.85
CA ALA A 84 -15.05 -1.10 -11.57
C ALA A 84 -13.71 -1.85 -11.65
N PRO A 85 -13.24 -2.26 -12.85
CA PRO A 85 -11.94 -2.89 -13.01
C PRO A 85 -10.85 -1.83 -12.77
N SER A 86 -10.23 -1.81 -11.59
CA SER A 86 -8.93 -1.16 -11.27
C SER A 86 -8.78 -0.63 -9.84
N GLN A 87 -9.70 -0.85 -8.89
CA GLN A 87 -9.52 -0.32 -7.54
C GLN A 87 -8.55 -1.18 -6.70
N VAL A 88 -7.26 -1.06 -7.00
CA VAL A 88 -6.17 -1.63 -6.20
C VAL A 88 -6.09 -0.86 -4.87
N SER A 89 -6.32 -1.57 -3.77
CA SER A 89 -6.34 -0.99 -2.43
C SER A 89 -5.10 -1.40 -1.65
N HIS A 90 -4.11 -0.51 -1.56
CA HIS A 90 -2.94 -0.66 -0.69
C HIS A 90 -3.29 -0.45 0.80
N THR A 91 -3.02 -1.45 1.63
CA THR A 91 -3.03 -1.32 3.09
C THR A 91 -1.60 -1.24 3.60
N TYR A 92 -1.33 -0.29 4.50
CA TYR A 92 -0.02 -0.11 5.11
C TYR A 92 -0.11 -0.46 6.60
N SER A 93 0.66 -1.45 7.03
CA SER A 93 0.77 -1.82 8.44
C SER A 93 2.12 -1.32 8.97
N LEU A 94 2.07 -0.58 10.07
CA LEU A 94 3.20 0.02 10.78
C LEU A 94 3.24 -0.49 12.22
N VAL A 95 4.37 -0.34 12.90
CA VAL A 95 4.50 -0.66 14.33
C VAL A 95 4.75 0.63 15.08
N ASP A 96 3.94 0.90 16.10
CA ASP A 96 4.08 2.10 16.93
C ASP A 96 5.25 2.01 17.92
N THR A 97 5.52 3.11 18.62
CA THR A 97 6.62 3.18 19.59
C THR A 97 6.44 2.25 20.80
N VAL A 98 5.26 1.68 21.01
CA VAL A 98 4.94 0.72 22.08
C VAL A 98 4.98 -0.72 21.55
N GLY A 99 5.25 -0.91 20.25
CA GLY A 99 5.29 -2.23 19.60
C GLY A 99 3.93 -2.71 19.10
N ALA A 100 2.87 -1.89 19.16
CA ALA A 100 1.55 -2.27 18.70
C ALA A 100 1.35 -1.95 17.20
N PRO A 101 0.70 -2.84 16.43
CA PRO A 101 0.46 -2.59 15.01
C PRO A 101 -0.58 -1.48 14.78
N ILE A 102 -0.31 -0.64 13.79
CA ILE A 102 -1.20 0.37 13.23
C ILE A 102 -1.49 0.01 11.78
N VAL A 103 -2.76 -0.05 11.40
CA VAL A 103 -3.16 -0.31 10.01
C VAL A 103 -3.74 0.97 9.39
N LEU A 104 -3.06 1.51 8.39
CA LEU A 104 -3.52 2.64 7.58
C LEU A 104 -4.22 2.12 6.32
N ARG A 105 -5.44 2.60 6.09
CA ARG A 105 -6.33 2.20 4.99
C ARG A 105 -6.76 3.41 4.16
N HIS A 106 -7.31 3.17 2.98
CA HIS A 106 -7.88 4.18 2.06
C HIS A 106 -9.02 5.04 2.62
N GLY A 107 -9.47 4.79 3.87
CA GLY A 107 -10.38 5.69 4.59
C GLY A 107 -9.72 7.01 5.00
N ILE A 108 -8.39 7.10 4.99
CA ILE A 108 -7.66 8.36 5.18
C ILE A 108 -7.57 9.08 3.84
N ALA A 109 -7.89 10.38 3.81
CA ALA A 109 -7.85 11.18 2.59
C ALA A 109 -6.46 11.10 1.90
N GLN A 110 -6.47 11.06 0.57
CA GLN A 110 -5.28 11.08 -0.30
C GLN A 110 -4.26 9.93 -0.06
N PRO A 111 -4.68 8.65 -0.09
CA PRO A 111 -3.77 7.50 0.10
C PRO A 111 -2.64 7.39 -0.92
N GLN A 112 -2.81 7.98 -2.09
CA GLN A 112 -1.79 8.06 -3.13
C GLN A 112 -0.65 9.02 -2.76
N GLN A 113 -0.86 9.93 -1.80
CA GLN A 113 0.16 10.88 -1.35
C GLN A 113 0.88 10.35 -0.11
N TRP A 114 0.13 10.03 0.96
CA TRP A 114 0.76 9.66 2.23
C TRP A 114 1.44 8.29 2.20
N GLY A 115 0.95 7.32 1.43
CA GLY A 115 1.54 5.98 1.36
C GLY A 115 2.98 5.96 0.84
N PRO A 116 3.24 6.54 -0.35
CA PRO A 116 4.59 6.71 -0.88
C PRO A 116 5.48 7.61 -0.01
N GLU A 117 4.92 8.65 0.61
CA GLU A 117 5.68 9.56 1.48
C GLU A 117 6.22 8.84 2.72
N ILE A 118 5.37 8.05 3.40
CA ILE A 118 5.77 7.25 4.57
C ILE A 118 6.89 6.28 4.20
N ASP A 119 6.75 5.58 3.09
CA ASP A 119 7.77 4.63 2.64
C ASP A 119 9.10 5.31 2.29
N ARG A 120 9.05 6.48 1.65
CA ARG A 120 10.25 7.26 1.37
C ARG A 120 10.92 7.69 2.67
N ALA A 121 10.15 8.20 3.64
CA ALA A 121 10.68 8.69 4.91
C ALA A 121 11.29 7.55 5.76
N ILE A 122 10.63 6.39 5.81
CA ILE A 122 11.17 5.17 6.46
C ILE A 122 12.45 4.73 5.76
N THR A 123 12.45 4.69 4.43
CA THR A 123 13.63 4.31 3.65
C THR A 123 14.80 5.26 3.93
N ALA A 124 14.55 6.57 3.91
CA ALA A 124 15.57 7.59 4.20
C ALA A 124 16.14 7.45 5.62
N ALA A 125 15.32 7.09 6.60
CA ALA A 125 15.74 6.90 7.98
C ALA A 125 16.54 5.61 8.20
N GLN A 126 16.15 4.50 7.57
CA GLN A 126 16.71 3.18 7.88
C GLN A 126 17.86 2.76 6.96
N LEU A 127 17.85 3.18 5.69
CA LEU A 127 18.83 2.76 4.70
C LEU A 127 20.29 3.07 5.09
N PRO A 128 20.63 4.23 5.69
CA PRO A 128 22.00 4.53 6.08
C PRO A 128 22.53 3.59 7.17
N LEU A 129 21.69 3.22 8.14
CA LEU A 129 22.09 2.28 9.19
C LEU A 129 22.28 0.88 8.64
N ALA A 130 21.32 0.37 7.86
CA ALA A 130 21.40 -0.95 7.25
C ALA A 130 22.63 -1.08 6.32
N SER A 131 22.95 -0.03 5.55
CA SER A 131 24.15 0.00 4.72
C SER A 131 25.44 -0.10 5.55
N ARG A 132 25.50 0.56 6.72
CA ARG A 132 26.67 0.48 7.61
C ARG A 132 26.81 -0.90 8.24
N VAL A 133 25.69 -1.56 8.58
CA VAL A 133 25.72 -2.94 9.09
C VAL A 133 26.34 -3.87 8.05
N LEU A 134 25.90 -3.81 6.79
CA LEU A 134 26.48 -4.62 5.71
C LEU A 134 27.96 -4.30 5.47
N ALA A 135 28.33 -3.01 5.43
CA ALA A 135 29.72 -2.60 5.24
C ALA A 135 30.65 -3.03 6.40
N ALA A 136 30.10 -3.27 7.58
CA ALA A 136 30.82 -3.80 8.73
C ALA A 136 30.88 -5.34 8.74
N GLY A 137 30.41 -6.02 7.68
CA GLY A 137 30.32 -7.47 7.61
C GLY A 137 29.15 -8.08 8.40
N GLY A 138 28.21 -7.24 8.86
CA GLY A 138 27.02 -7.67 9.57
C GLY A 138 25.94 -8.26 8.65
N CYS A 139 24.90 -8.80 9.28
CA CYS A 139 23.71 -9.30 8.61
C CYS A 139 22.53 -8.34 8.84
N VAL A 140 21.79 -8.03 7.77
CA VAL A 140 20.53 -7.28 7.86
C VAL A 140 19.37 -8.24 7.60
N ASP A 141 18.48 -8.32 8.58
CA ASP A 141 17.34 -9.23 8.59
C ASP A 141 16.04 -8.49 8.19
N PHE A 142 15.33 -9.06 7.23
CA PHE A 142 14.01 -8.67 6.75
C PHE A 142 13.02 -9.83 6.95
N GLU A 143 13.15 -10.51 8.09
CA GLU A 143 12.45 -11.73 8.48
C GLU A 143 12.70 -12.90 7.52
N TYR A 144 11.92 -13.00 6.45
CA TYR A 144 12.05 -14.12 5.50
C TYR A 144 13.34 -14.02 4.69
N PHE A 145 13.72 -12.80 4.34
CA PHE A 145 14.98 -12.52 3.66
C PHE A 145 15.99 -11.97 4.64
N TRP A 146 17.25 -12.34 4.43
CA TRP A 146 18.37 -11.73 5.10
C TRP A 146 19.49 -11.51 4.09
N MET A 147 20.41 -10.61 4.38
CA MET A 147 21.56 -10.39 3.52
C MET A 147 22.80 -9.99 4.31
N THR A 148 23.95 -10.41 3.79
CA THR A 148 25.27 -9.94 4.20
C THR A 148 25.95 -9.27 3.01
N GLN A 149 27.19 -8.82 3.20
CA GLN A 149 28.00 -8.33 2.09
C GLN A 149 28.29 -9.42 1.04
N ALA A 150 28.31 -10.71 1.42
CA ALA A 150 28.73 -11.79 0.53
C ALA A 150 27.56 -12.50 -0.17
N GLU A 151 26.41 -12.59 0.49
CA GLU A 151 25.28 -13.39 0.02
C GLU A 151 23.92 -12.81 0.43
N ILE A 152 22.89 -13.26 -0.28
CA ILE A 152 21.48 -13.11 0.09
C ILE A 152 20.92 -14.46 0.47
N GLY A 153 20.09 -14.49 1.51
CA GLY A 153 19.42 -15.71 1.95
C GLY A 153 17.92 -15.56 2.14
N ALA A 154 17.24 -16.70 2.07
CA ALA A 154 15.83 -16.87 2.33
C ALA A 154 15.65 -18.14 3.19
N GLY A 155 15.30 -17.94 4.46
CA GLY A 155 15.33 -19.03 5.45
C GLY A 155 16.72 -19.68 5.55
N GLU A 156 16.79 -21.00 5.32
CA GLU A 156 18.03 -21.79 5.38
C GLU A 156 18.85 -21.79 4.07
N ARG A 157 18.32 -21.20 3.00
CA ARG A 157 19.01 -21.16 1.70
C ARG A 157 19.70 -19.82 1.51
N SER A 158 20.89 -19.83 0.93
CA SER A 158 21.60 -18.62 0.52
C SER A 158 22.26 -18.79 -0.84
N GLU A 159 22.48 -17.67 -1.52
CA GLU A 159 23.18 -17.61 -2.79
C GLU A 159 24.16 -16.42 -2.75
N PRO A 160 25.42 -16.60 -3.20
CA PRO A 160 26.37 -15.50 -3.37
C PRO A 160 25.82 -14.43 -4.29
N TRP A 161 26.12 -13.16 -4.01
CA TRP A 161 25.67 -12.04 -4.86
C TRP A 161 26.13 -12.15 -6.32
N SER A 162 27.27 -12.80 -6.58
CA SER A 162 27.76 -13.06 -7.94
C SER A 162 26.85 -14.00 -8.75
N LEU A 163 26.06 -14.84 -8.09
CA LEU A 163 25.10 -15.71 -8.74
C LEU A 163 23.71 -15.07 -8.89
N VAL A 164 23.43 -13.97 -8.20
CA VAL A 164 22.11 -13.31 -8.26
C VAL A 164 21.99 -12.50 -9.55
N SER A 165 21.10 -12.92 -10.45
CA SER A 165 20.87 -12.22 -11.72
C SER A 165 19.91 -11.05 -11.58
N GLY A 166 18.91 -11.14 -10.69
CA GLY A 166 17.81 -10.18 -10.66
C GLY A 166 16.98 -10.22 -9.39
N ILE A 167 16.35 -9.09 -9.09
CA ILE A 167 15.30 -8.97 -8.08
C ILE A 167 14.08 -8.41 -8.79
N ASP A 168 13.15 -9.29 -9.11
CA ASP A 168 11.98 -8.93 -9.91
C ASP A 168 10.74 -8.78 -9.03
N VAL A 169 9.86 -7.84 -9.41
CA VAL A 169 8.60 -7.58 -8.71
C VAL A 169 7.45 -7.65 -9.70
N ARG A 170 6.62 -8.68 -9.62
CA ARG A 170 5.47 -8.88 -10.51
C ARG A 170 4.23 -9.19 -9.71
N HIS A 171 3.12 -8.49 -10.01
CA HIS A 171 1.81 -8.73 -9.39
C HIS A 171 1.82 -8.78 -7.84
N GLY A 172 2.68 -7.98 -7.19
CA GLY A 172 2.79 -7.96 -5.73
C GLY A 172 3.63 -9.09 -5.13
N TRP A 173 4.32 -9.87 -5.96
CA TRP A 173 5.31 -10.86 -5.57
C TRP A 173 6.71 -10.35 -5.89
N VAL A 174 7.67 -10.67 -5.04
CA VAL A 174 9.09 -10.48 -5.31
C VAL A 174 9.74 -11.85 -5.53
N SER A 175 10.65 -11.91 -6.49
CA SER A 175 11.45 -13.09 -6.78
C SER A 175 12.93 -12.71 -6.86
N VAL A 176 13.78 -13.49 -6.19
CA VAL A 176 15.23 -13.37 -6.30
C VAL A 176 15.73 -14.40 -7.31
N GLU A 177 16.14 -13.93 -8.48
CA GLU A 177 16.57 -14.76 -9.59
C GLU A 177 18.07 -15.09 -9.49
N VAL A 178 18.41 -16.34 -9.78
CA VAL A 178 19.78 -16.85 -9.77
C VAL A 178 20.17 -17.22 -11.21
N SER A 179 21.38 -16.81 -11.59
CA SER A 179 22.01 -17.15 -12.85
C SER A 179 22.12 -18.67 -13.04
N GLY A 180 22.02 -19.14 -14.30
CA GLY A 180 22.19 -20.56 -14.63
C GLY A 180 20.92 -21.36 -14.92
N GLY A 181 19.80 -20.73 -15.30
CA GLY A 181 18.70 -21.45 -15.97
C GLY A 181 17.30 -21.32 -15.35
N GLY A 182 16.93 -20.14 -14.84
CA GLY A 182 15.59 -19.88 -14.32
C GLY A 182 15.37 -20.35 -12.88
N ARG A 183 16.45 -20.64 -12.15
CA ARG A 183 16.39 -20.96 -10.72
C ARG A 183 16.09 -19.67 -9.94
N THR A 184 15.11 -19.74 -9.06
CA THR A 184 14.76 -18.65 -8.14
C THR A 184 15.21 -19.08 -6.75
N LEU A 185 15.92 -18.21 -6.03
CA LEU A 185 16.23 -18.44 -4.61
C LEU A 185 14.92 -18.55 -3.84
N GLU A 186 14.07 -17.54 -3.91
CA GLU A 186 12.76 -17.55 -3.26
C GLU A 186 11.79 -16.59 -3.97
N SER A 187 10.49 -16.90 -3.91
CA SER A 187 9.42 -16.02 -4.39
C SER A 187 8.34 -15.85 -3.32
N LEU A 188 8.12 -14.61 -2.86
CA LEU A 188 7.21 -14.29 -1.76
C LEU A 188 6.36 -13.06 -2.09
N PRO A 189 5.14 -12.96 -1.53
CA PRO A 189 4.36 -11.74 -1.61
C PRO A 189 5.08 -10.61 -0.86
N VAL A 190 5.06 -9.41 -1.43
CA VAL A 190 5.69 -8.20 -0.86
C VAL A 190 5.18 -7.89 0.55
N SER A 191 3.97 -8.32 0.89
CA SER A 191 3.38 -8.15 2.23
C SER A 191 4.14 -8.87 3.35
N LEU A 192 4.87 -9.95 3.02
CA LEU A 192 5.69 -10.69 3.97
C LEU A 192 7.04 -10.02 4.21
N ILE A 193 7.45 -9.06 3.39
CA ILE A 193 8.76 -8.42 3.49
C ILE A 193 8.63 -7.09 4.20
N PRO A 194 9.13 -6.98 5.45
CA PRO A 194 9.17 -5.73 6.17
C PRO A 194 10.08 -4.74 5.43
N ASN A 195 9.70 -3.46 5.43
CA ASN A 195 10.51 -2.38 4.87
C ASN A 195 11.00 -2.68 3.45
N PHE A 196 10.13 -3.25 2.61
CA PHE A 196 10.45 -3.79 1.27
C PHE A 196 11.32 -2.85 0.41
N THR A 197 11.07 -1.54 0.45
CA THR A 197 11.87 -0.58 -0.33
C THR A 197 13.32 -0.54 0.15
N VAL A 198 13.59 -0.62 1.46
CA VAL A 198 14.93 -0.73 2.03
C VAL A 198 15.60 -2.02 1.57
N PHE A 199 14.91 -3.16 1.71
CA PHE A 199 15.38 -4.47 1.23
C PHE A 199 15.80 -4.39 -0.25
N ARG A 200 14.89 -3.94 -1.11
CA ARG A 200 15.11 -3.87 -2.56
C ARG A 200 16.30 -2.96 -2.89
N THR A 201 16.40 -1.78 -2.27
CA THR A 201 17.50 -0.85 -2.54
C THR A 201 18.85 -1.41 -2.14
N LEU A 202 18.95 -2.08 -0.98
CA LEU A 202 20.21 -2.71 -0.55
C LEU A 202 20.58 -3.88 -1.45
N ALA A 203 19.61 -4.73 -1.76
CA ALA A 203 19.86 -5.93 -2.54
C ALA A 203 20.28 -5.59 -3.99
N GLU A 204 19.66 -4.57 -4.60
CA GLU A 204 20.09 -4.03 -5.89
C GLU A 204 21.51 -3.47 -5.87
N ARG A 205 21.85 -2.75 -4.79
CA ARG A 205 23.19 -2.22 -4.58
C ARG A 205 24.23 -3.34 -4.46
N MET A 206 23.98 -4.35 -3.63
CA MET A 206 24.90 -5.48 -3.44
C MET A 206 25.12 -6.26 -4.74
N ARG A 207 24.04 -6.51 -5.50
CA ARG A 207 24.13 -7.11 -6.83
C ARG A 207 25.03 -6.29 -7.76
N ALA A 208 24.80 -4.98 -7.85
CA ALA A 208 25.59 -4.10 -8.71
C ALA A 208 27.07 -4.08 -8.32
N GLU A 209 27.38 -4.01 -7.01
CA GLU A 209 28.76 -4.04 -6.51
C GLU A 209 29.50 -5.33 -6.90
N HIS A 210 28.82 -6.48 -6.90
CA HIS A 210 29.43 -7.77 -7.24
C HIS A 210 29.44 -8.10 -8.74
N ALA A 211 28.54 -7.50 -9.51
CA ALA A 211 28.53 -7.62 -10.97
C ALA A 211 29.75 -6.96 -11.64
N HIS A 212 30.39 -5.98 -10.97
CA HIS A 212 31.59 -5.30 -11.47
C HIS A 212 32.91 -5.98 -11.07
N VAL A 213 32.88 -6.98 -10.20
CA VAL A 213 34.06 -7.66 -9.65
C VAL A 213 34.29 -9.03 -10.30
N SER A 214 33.33 -9.51 -11.09
CA SER A 214 33.41 -10.78 -11.85
C SER A 214 33.85 -10.54 -13.29
#